data_AF-A0A1Y1UWM7-F1
#
_entry.id   AF-A0A1Y1UWM7-F1
#
_cell.length_a   1.000
_cell.length_b   1.000
_cell.length_c   1.000
_cell.angle_alpha   90.00
_cell.angle_beta   90.00
_cell.angle_gamma   90.00
#
_symmetry.space_group_name_H-M   'P 1'
#
loop_
_entity.id
_entity.type
_entity.pdbx_description
1 polymer ?
#
loop_
_entity_poly.entity_id
_entity_poly.type
_entity_poly.pdbx_seq_one_letter_code
_entity_poly.pdbx_strand_id
1 'polypeptide(L)' 'MNTILNVINNKGETPLHWACKCYNYENDKTMIELLKLGTEVDKQDNDRNSAYTSACKSRRYNKNVQKCLIKFGVKIP' A
#
# COMPACT_ATOMS: atom_id res chain seq x y z
N MET A 1 16.13 -12.19 -4.77
CA MET A 1 15.16 -11.14 -5.16
C MET A 1 13.84 -11.47 -4.47
N ASN A 2 13.27 -10.55 -3.69
CA ASN A 2 12.19 -10.85 -2.75
C ASN A 2 10.82 -10.88 -3.45
N THR A 3 10.62 -11.89 -4.31
CA THR A 3 9.56 -11.98 -5.35
C THR A 3 8.13 -11.97 -4.81
N ILE A 4 7.91 -12.36 -3.55
CA ILE A 4 6.57 -12.46 -2.95
C ILE A 4 5.95 -11.09 -2.61
N LEU A 5 6.76 -10.04 -2.54
CA LEU A 5 6.32 -8.73 -2.05
C LEU A 5 5.56 -7.89 -3.10
N ASN A 6 5.78 -8.20 -4.38
CA ASN A 6 5.19 -7.49 -5.52
C ASN A 6 4.24 -8.38 -6.33
N VAL A 7 3.87 -9.57 -5.80
CA VAL A 7 2.85 -10.41 -6.45
C VAL A 7 1.56 -9.61 -6.58
N ILE A 8 0.86 -9.81 -7.69
CA ILE A 8 -0.41 -9.11 -7.93
C ILE A 8 -1.55 -10.11 -7.94
N ASN A 9 -2.71 -9.70 -7.43
CA ASN A 9 -3.94 -10.44 -7.63
C ASN A 9 -4.57 -10.12 -9.01
N ASN A 10 -5.76 -10.64 -9.27
CA ASN A 10 -6.49 -10.43 -10.54
C ASN A 10 -6.87 -8.95 -10.82
N LYS A 11 -6.78 -8.07 -9.81
CA LYS A 11 -7.00 -6.63 -9.95
C LYS A 11 -5.69 -5.84 -10.17
N GLY A 12 -4.54 -6.52 -10.24
CA GLY A 12 -3.25 -5.85 -10.30
C GLY A 12 -2.76 -5.33 -8.94
N GLU A 13 -3.44 -5.66 -7.84
CA GLU A 13 -3.11 -5.15 -6.51
C GLU A 13 -1.96 -5.94 -5.89
N THR A 14 -0.94 -5.23 -5.42
CA THR A 14 0.15 -5.80 -4.60
C THR A 14 -0.28 -6.00 -3.14
N PRO A 15 0.48 -6.78 -2.33
CA PRO A 15 0.27 -6.83 -0.87
C PRO A 15 0.18 -5.45 -0.22
N LEU A 16 0.93 -4.46 -0.72
CA LEU A 16 0.89 -3.09 -0.19
C LEU A 16 -0.46 -2.42 -0.44
N HIS A 17 -1.12 -2.65 -1.59
CA HIS A 17 -2.46 -2.13 -1.84
C HIS A 17 -3.44 -2.63 -0.79
N TRP A 18 -3.39 -3.94 -0.50
CA TRP A 18 -4.25 -4.58 0.50
C TRP A 18 -3.95 -4.10 1.91
N ALA A 19 -2.68 -4.06 2.29
CA ALA A 19 -2.26 -3.56 3.60
C ALA A 19 -2.76 -2.13 3.83
N CYS A 20 -2.75 -1.26 2.80
CA CYS A 20 -3.28 0.09 2.89
C CYS A 20 -4.82 0.16 2.90
N LYS A 21 -5.53 -0.69 2.15
CA LYS A 21 -7.00 -0.75 2.12
C LYS A 21 -7.60 -1.30 3.41
N CYS A 22 -6.94 -2.30 3.98
CA CYS A 22 -7.39 -3.06 5.15
C CYS A 22 -6.78 -2.60 6.46
N TYR A 23 -5.84 -1.64 6.43
CA TYR A 23 -5.08 -1.19 7.60
C TYR A 23 -6.01 -0.89 8.79
N ASN A 24 -5.78 -1.61 9.90
CA ASN A 24 -6.40 -1.31 11.18
C ASN A 24 -5.30 -0.96 12.18
N TYR A 25 -5.27 0.30 12.63
CA TYR A 25 -4.17 0.87 13.40
C TYR A 25 -3.87 0.12 14.70
N GLU A 26 -4.85 -0.57 15.26
CA GLU A 26 -4.69 -1.18 16.58
C GLU A 26 -3.61 -2.26 16.62
N ASN A 27 -3.28 -2.95 15.52
CA ASN A 27 -2.23 -3.99 15.53
C ASN A 27 -1.53 -4.27 14.18
N ASP A 28 -1.87 -3.58 13.08
CA ASP A 28 -1.37 -3.96 11.76
C ASP A 28 0.02 -3.35 11.46
N LYS A 29 1.08 -4.15 11.63
CA LYS A 29 2.46 -3.79 11.25
C LYS A 29 2.80 -4.14 9.79
N THR A 30 1.92 -4.86 9.10
CA THR A 30 2.18 -5.43 7.78
C THR A 30 2.56 -4.35 6.78
N MET A 31 1.80 -3.24 6.75
CA MET A 31 2.11 -2.11 5.86
C MET A 31 3.51 -1.54 6.10
N ILE A 32 3.91 -1.37 7.36
CA ILE A 32 5.21 -0.80 7.72
C ILE A 32 6.35 -1.75 7.33
N GLU A 33 6.17 -3.05 7.54
CA GLU A 33 7.15 -4.07 7.15
C GLU A 33 7.31 -4.14 5.64
N LEU A 34 6.21 -4.13 4.88
CA LEU A 34 6.23 -4.08 3.42
C LEU A 34 7.02 -2.86 2.91
N LEU A 35 6.78 -1.67 3.48
CA LEU A 35 7.50 -0.45 3.11
C LEU A 35 9.00 -0.54 3.42
N LYS A 36 9.39 -1.17 4.52
CA LYS A 36 10.81 -1.38 4.88
C LYS A 36 11.53 -2.37 3.99
N LEU A 37 10.80 -3.36 3.44
CA LEU A 37 11.37 -4.41 2.60
C LEU A 37 11.62 -3.97 1.15
N GLY A 38 11.33 -2.71 0.80
CA GLY A 38 11.59 -2.18 -0.54
C GLY A 38 10.64 -2.73 -1.60
N THR A 39 9.35 -2.89 -1.26
CA THR A 39 8.31 -3.22 -2.24
C THR A 39 8.22 -2.16 -3.35
N GLU A 40 7.63 -2.51 -4.49
CA GLU A 40 7.27 -1.53 -5.52
C GLU A 40 6.10 -0.65 -5.03
N VAL A 41 6.44 0.39 -4.24
CA VAL A 41 5.46 1.21 -3.53
C VAL A 41 4.56 2.05 -4.45
N ASP A 42 5.07 2.40 -5.63
CA ASP A 42 4.36 3.19 -6.65
C ASP A 42 3.68 2.31 -7.71
N LYS A 43 3.70 0.98 -7.57
CA LYS A 43 3.02 0.08 -8.51
C LYS A 43 1.53 0.45 -8.56
N GLN A 44 1.01 0.54 -9.78
CA GLN A 44 -0.40 0.79 -10.02
C GLN A 44 -1.16 -0.52 -10.26
N ASP A 45 -2.35 -0.62 -9.69
CA ASP A 45 -3.34 -1.64 -10.00
C ASP A 45 -3.96 -1.43 -11.40
N ASN A 46 -4.87 -2.31 -11.81
CA ASN A 46 -5.51 -2.26 -13.13
C ASN A 46 -6.36 -0.99 -13.34
N ASP A 47 -6.78 -0.35 -12.26
CA ASP A 47 -7.54 0.91 -12.26
C ASP A 47 -6.62 2.14 -12.13
N ARG A 48 -5.31 1.95 -12.31
CA ARG A 48 -4.25 2.97 -12.19
C ARG A 48 -4.10 3.56 -10.79
N ASN A 49 -4.59 2.89 -9.74
CA ASN A 49 -4.38 3.32 -8.37
C ASN A 49 -3.06 2.77 -7.84
N SER A 50 -2.24 3.61 -7.21
CA SER A 50 -1.19 3.15 -6.31
C SER A 50 -1.76 2.74 -4.95
N ALA A 51 -0.93 2.15 -4.09
CA ALA A 51 -1.25 1.89 -2.69
C ALA A 51 -1.69 3.17 -1.95
N TYR A 52 -1.12 4.33 -2.27
CA TYR A 52 -1.52 5.63 -1.73
C TYR A 52 -2.97 5.97 -2.11
N THR A 53 -3.28 6.03 -3.41
CA THR A 53 -4.66 6.30 -3.88
C THR A 53 -5.67 5.26 -3.40
N SER A 54 -5.24 4.01 -3.27
CA SER A 54 -6.03 2.93 -2.68
C SER A 54 -6.40 3.18 -1.22
N ALA A 55 -5.46 3.69 -0.41
CA ALA A 55 -5.73 4.13 0.96
C ALA A 55 -6.76 5.28 0.99
N CYS A 56 -6.64 6.23 0.06
CA CYS A 56 -7.55 7.37 -0.07
C CYS A 56 -8.98 6.95 -0.42
N LYS A 57 -9.13 5.95 -1.30
CA LYS A 57 -10.42 5.44 -1.77
C LYS A 57 -11.04 4.38 -0.85
N SER A 58 -10.31 3.91 0.16
CA SER A 58 -10.81 2.89 1.08
C SER A 58 -11.93 3.45 1.96
N ARG A 59 -13.00 2.66 2.16
CA ARG A 59 -14.03 2.95 3.17
C ARG A 59 -13.46 3.07 4.58
N ARG A 60 -12.29 2.46 4.83
CA ARG A 60 -11.54 2.51 6.11
C ARG A 60 -10.45 3.58 6.09
N TYR A 61 -10.68 4.67 5.36
CA TYR A 61 -9.74 5.78 5.20
C TYR A 61 -9.10 6.19 6.53
N ASN A 62 -7.77 6.26 6.53
CA ASN A 62 -6.99 6.67 7.69
C ASN A 62 -5.86 7.61 7.28
N LYS A 63 -5.93 8.86 7.75
CA LYS A 63 -4.89 9.89 7.49
C LYS A 63 -3.49 9.48 7.95
N ASN A 64 -3.36 8.59 8.95
CA ASN A 64 -2.06 8.13 9.43
C ASN A 64 -1.41 7.15 8.44
N VAL A 65 -2.21 6.36 7.72
CA VAL A 65 -1.72 5.49 6.63
C VAL A 65 -1.10 6.35 5.53
N GLN A 66 -1.79 7.40 5.10
CA GLN A 66 -1.25 8.34 4.11
C GLN A 66 0.04 9.00 4.58
N LYS A 67 0.08 9.52 5.82
CA LYS A 67 1.28 10.13 6.40
C LYS A 67 2.45 9.15 6.44
N CYS A 68 2.19 7.88 6.73
CA CYS A 68 3.20 6.83 6.71
C CYS A 68 3.74 6.61 5.29
N LEU A 69 2.86 6.44 4.30
CA LEU A 69 3.26 6.27 2.90
C LEU A 69 4.09 7.46 2.39
N ILE A 70 3.67 8.70 2.69
CA ILE A 70 4.43 9.90 2.32
C ILE A 70 5.82 9.89 2.96
N LYS A 71 5.92 9.49 4.25
CA LYS A 71 7.21 9.40 4.95
C LYS A 71 8.17 8.37 4.31
N PHE A 72 7.63 7.32 3.69
CA PHE A 72 8.41 6.31 2.97
C PHE A 72 8.64 6.67 1.48
N GLY A 73 8.28 7.88 1.05
CA GLY A 73 8.60 8.39 -0.29
C GLY A 73 7.68 7.90 -1.39
N VAL A 74 6.49 7.39 -1.06
CA VAL A 74 5.47 7.02 -2.05
C VAL A 74 5.00 8.28 -2.78
N LYS A 75 4.90 8.22 -4.11
CA LYS A 75 4.43 9.35 -4.92
C LYS A 75 2.98 9.68 -4.57
N ILE A 76 2.72 10.97 -4.46
CA ILE A 76 1.39 11.54 -4.38
C ILE A 76 1.02 11.89 -5.83
N PRO A 77 0.16 11.09 -6.51
CA PRO A 77 -0.27 11.38 -7.87
C PRO A 77 -1.21 12.58 -7.94
#